data_AF-A0A497NZ87-F1
#
_entry.id   AF-A0A497NZ87-F1
#
_cell.length_a   1.000
_cell.length_b   1.000
_cell.length_c   1.000
_cell.angle_alpha   90.00
_cell.angle_beta   90.00
_cell.angle_gamma   90.00
#
_symmetry.space_group_name_H-M   'P 1'
#
loop_
_entity.id
_entity.type
_entity.pdbx_description
1 polymer ?
#
loop_
_entity_poly.entity_id
_entity_poly.type
_entity_poly.pdbx_seq_one_letter_code
_entity_poly.pdbx_strand_id
1 'polypeptide(L)'
;THPDVNDPKYKKAILNWTECKTSYLVIKSLSATEGIEWDSVNMKDPQTWGNYTKDLTEAGFHDSEITRMINLAAEAQGLNGLKIEEATKSFLAREAANQS
;
A
#
# COMPACT_ATOMS: atom_id res chain seq x y z
N THR A 1 -15.09 -15.02 24.03
CA THR A 1 -15.89 -14.24 23.05
C THR A 1 -15.12 -14.19 21.75
N HIS A 2 -15.62 -14.82 20.69
CA HIS A 2 -15.01 -14.68 19.38
C HIS A 2 -15.27 -13.26 18.86
N PRO A 3 -14.26 -12.56 18.30
CA PRO A 3 -14.48 -11.28 17.65
C PRO A 3 -15.49 -11.44 16.50
N ASP A 4 -16.51 -10.60 16.46
CA ASP A 4 -17.44 -10.57 15.33
C ASP A 4 -16.80 -9.83 14.15
N VAL A 5 -16.33 -10.60 13.17
CA VAL A 5 -15.73 -10.08 11.94
C VAL A 5 -16.72 -9.31 11.07
N ASN A 6 -18.02 -9.43 11.34
CA ASN A 6 -19.07 -8.70 10.64
C ASN A 6 -19.52 -7.42 11.35
N ASP A 7 -19.00 -7.13 12.55
CA ASP A 7 -19.29 -5.90 13.28
C ASP A 7 -18.98 -4.68 12.38
N PRO A 8 -19.96 -3.78 12.14
CA PRO A 8 -19.76 -2.60 11.29
C PRO A 8 -18.64 -1.67 11.77
N LYS A 9 -18.43 -1.54 13.08
CA LYS A 9 -17.33 -0.74 13.65
C LYS A 9 -15.99 -1.40 13.38
N TYR A 10 -15.91 -2.73 13.51
CA TYR A 10 -14.69 -3.47 13.18
C TYR A 10 -14.34 -3.32 11.70
N LYS A 11 -15.30 -3.52 10.79
CA LYS A 11 -15.09 -3.33 9.34
C LYS A 11 -14.63 -1.90 9.01
N LYS A 12 -15.26 -0.89 9.61
CA LYS A 12 -14.85 0.51 9.44
C LYS A 12 -13.43 0.76 9.95
N ALA A 13 -13.06 0.19 11.09
CA ALA A 13 -11.70 0.32 11.62
C ALA A 13 -10.65 -0.32 10.70
N ILE A 14 -10.96 -1.49 10.14
CA ILE A 14 -10.08 -2.17 9.17
C ILE A 14 -9.94 -1.36 7.88
N LEU A 15 -11.03 -0.79 7.36
CA LEU A 15 -10.98 0.08 6.18
C LEU A 15 -10.08 1.30 6.43
N ASN A 16 -10.33 2.04 7.52
CA ASN A 16 -9.51 3.19 7.90
C ASN A 16 -8.02 2.83 8.04
N TRP A 17 -7.73 1.69 8.69
CA TRP A 17 -6.35 1.21 8.84
C TRP A 17 -5.72 0.86 7.48
N THR A 18 -6.48 0.21 6.59
CA THR A 18 -6.01 -0.20 5.27
C THR A 18 -5.73 1.02 4.38
N GLU A 19 -6.60 2.02 4.42
CA GLU A 19 -6.42 3.30 3.73
C GLU A 19 -5.15 4.00 4.22
N CYS A 20 -5.00 4.19 5.55
CA CYS A 20 -3.81 4.81 6.12
C CYS A 20 -2.52 4.06 5.72
N LYS A 21 -2.54 2.73 5.82
CA LYS A 21 -1.39 1.90 5.44
C LYS A 21 -1.04 2.05 3.95
N THR A 22 -2.04 2.10 3.09
CA THR A 22 -1.84 2.26 1.63
C THR A 22 -1.25 3.63 1.33
N SER A 23 -1.80 4.71 1.91
CA SER A 23 -1.26 6.06 1.76
C SER A 23 0.19 6.15 2.24
N TYR A 24 0.50 5.60 3.42
CA TYR A 24 1.86 5.55 3.95
C TYR A 24 2.83 4.88 2.99
N LEU A 25 2.42 3.74 2.42
CA LEU A 25 3.24 2.97 1.51
C LEU A 25 3.54 3.76 0.23
N VAL A 26 2.56 4.47 -0.32
CA VAL A 26 2.76 5.32 -1.50
C VAL A 26 3.70 6.48 -1.18
N ILE A 27 3.44 7.22 -0.10
CA ILE A 27 4.29 8.35 0.31
C ILE A 27 5.73 7.90 0.55
N LYS A 28 5.94 6.75 1.22
CA LYS A 28 7.28 6.21 1.45
C LYS A 28 7.95 5.73 0.17
N SER A 29 7.22 5.09 -0.74
CA SER A 29 7.78 4.70 -2.04
C SER A 29 8.22 5.92 -2.85
N LEU A 30 7.48 7.03 -2.79
CA LEU A 30 7.84 8.28 -3.46
C LEU A 30 8.99 9.04 -2.78
N SER A 31 9.25 8.81 -1.48
CA SER A 31 10.31 9.50 -0.73
C SER A 31 11.74 9.21 -1.21
N ALA A 32 11.92 8.21 -2.08
CA ALA A 32 13.19 7.96 -2.76
C ALA A 32 13.51 9.01 -3.85
N THR A 33 12.51 9.76 -4.32
CA THR A 33 12.68 10.84 -5.29
C THR A 33 13.05 12.13 -4.55
N GLU A 34 14.20 12.71 -4.91
CA GLU A 34 14.65 13.97 -4.32
C GLU A 34 13.75 15.15 -4.72
N GLY A 35 13.53 16.08 -3.78
CA GLY A 35 12.78 17.32 -4.02
C GLY A 35 11.26 17.22 -3.92
N ILE A 36 10.72 16.05 -3.55
CA ILE A 36 9.28 15.93 -3.23
C ILE A 36 9.02 16.50 -1.84
N GLU A 37 8.16 17.52 -1.79
CA GLU A 37 7.61 18.09 -0.56
C GLU A 37 6.09 17.94 -0.58
N TRP A 38 5.49 17.84 0.61
CA TRP A 38 4.05 17.70 0.76
C TRP A 38 3.50 18.87 1.55
N ASP A 39 2.44 19.51 1.04
CA ASP A 39 1.84 20.68 1.67
C ASP A 39 0.89 20.30 2.81
N SER A 40 0.16 19.18 2.65
CA SER A 40 -0.90 18.80 3.59
C SER A 40 -0.69 17.44 4.26
N VAL A 41 0.39 16.73 3.91
CA VAL A 41 0.78 15.46 4.55
C VAL A 41 1.75 15.71 5.69
N ASN A 42 1.37 15.28 6.89
CA ASN A 42 2.25 15.22 8.05
C ASN A 42 2.59 13.76 8.39
N MET A 43 3.85 13.38 8.22
CA MET A 43 4.31 12.01 8.50
C MET A 43 4.15 11.57 9.96
N LYS A 44 3.95 12.51 10.89
CA LYS A 44 3.66 12.20 12.31
C LYS A 44 2.17 12.03 12.60
N ASP A 45 1.29 12.36 11.66
CA ASP A 45 -0.15 12.26 11.80
C ASP A 45 -0.78 11.41 10.68
N PRO A 46 -1.12 10.13 10.96
CA PRO A 46 -1.71 9.23 9.97
C PRO A 46 -3.00 9.69 9.34
N GLN A 47 -3.75 10.57 10.00
CA GLN A 47 -5.02 11.08 9.48
C GLN A 47 -4.81 11.99 8.27
N THR A 48 -3.60 12.53 8.11
CA THR A 48 -3.23 13.41 6.99
C THR A 48 -2.67 12.65 5.79
N TRP A 49 -2.31 11.37 5.95
CA TRP A 49 -1.59 10.64 4.91
C TRP A 49 -2.42 10.48 3.64
N GLY A 50 -3.75 10.39 3.74
CA GLY A 50 -4.64 10.34 2.57
C GLY A 50 -4.57 11.59 1.69
N ASN A 51 -4.08 12.72 2.20
CA ASN A 51 -4.06 13.97 1.47
C ASN A 51 -3.03 14.01 0.33
N TYR A 52 -2.12 13.03 0.23
CA TYR A 52 -1.13 12.98 -0.85
C TYR A 52 -1.78 13.00 -2.25
N THR A 53 -2.98 12.41 -2.41
CA THR A 53 -3.70 12.44 -3.69
C THR A 53 -4.13 13.85 -4.04
N LYS A 54 -4.62 14.61 -3.05
CA LYS A 54 -4.98 16.02 -3.20
C LYS A 54 -3.75 16.85 -3.58
N ASP A 55 -2.65 16.71 -2.85
CA ASP A 55 -1.40 17.44 -3.13
C ASP A 55 -0.88 17.13 -4.55
N LEU A 56 -0.97 15.86 -5.00
CA LEU A 56 -0.64 15.48 -6.37
C LEU A 56 -1.59 16.11 -7.41
N THR A 57 -2.90 16.14 -7.14
CA THR A 57 -3.86 16.79 -8.03
C THR A 57 -3.59 18.29 -8.13
N GLU A 58 -3.30 18.96 -7.01
CA GLU A 58 -2.95 20.39 -6.97
C GLU A 58 -1.62 20.68 -7.68
N ALA A 59 -0.68 19.73 -7.68
CA ALA A 59 0.55 19.77 -8.47
C ALA A 59 0.34 19.50 -9.97
N GLY A 60 -0.88 19.18 -10.40
CA GLY A 60 -1.26 19.03 -11.81
C GLY A 60 -1.33 17.60 -12.32
N PHE A 61 -1.20 16.59 -11.47
CA PHE A 61 -1.37 15.19 -11.87
C PHE A 61 -2.85 14.84 -12.06
N HIS A 62 -3.13 14.07 -13.11
CA HIS A 62 -4.47 13.52 -13.34
C HIS A 62 -4.70 12.23 -12.52
N ASP A 63 -5.96 11.91 -12.25
CA ASP A 63 -6.35 10.73 -11.45
C ASP A 63 -5.77 9.41 -12.00
N SER A 64 -5.64 9.30 -13.33
CA SER A 64 -5.05 8.11 -13.96
C SER A 64 -3.54 7.98 -13.69
N GLU A 65 -2.83 9.10 -13.62
CA GLU A 65 -1.40 9.16 -13.28
C GLU A 65 -1.19 8.84 -11.81
N ILE A 66 -2.04 9.39 -10.93
CA ILE A 66 -2.05 9.07 -9.50
C ILE A 66 -2.33 7.58 -9.28
N THR A 67 -3.34 7.03 -9.96
CA THR A 67 -3.66 5.59 -9.91
C THR A 67 -2.47 4.74 -10.37
N ARG A 68 -1.79 5.16 -11.43
CA ARG A 68 -0.58 4.48 -11.92
C ARG A 68 0.54 4.50 -10.88
N MET A 69 0.78 5.64 -10.22
CA MET A 69 1.77 5.75 -9.14
C MET A 69 1.45 4.82 -7.97
N ILE A 70 0.18 4.74 -7.57
CA ILE A 70 -0.27 3.84 -6.50
C ILE A 70 0.02 2.38 -6.85
N ASN A 71 -0.32 1.96 -8.06
CA ASN A 71 -0.09 0.59 -8.51
C ASN A 71 1.41 0.25 -8.55
N LEU A 72 2.25 1.15 -9.07
CA LEU A 72 3.70 0.96 -9.08
C LEU A 72 4.29 0.87 -7.67
N ALA A 73 3.82 1.70 -6.73
CA ALA A 73 4.22 1.62 -5.34
C ALA A 73 3.83 0.27 -4.71
N ALA A 74 2.62 -0.23 -4.99
CA ALA A 74 2.17 -1.54 -4.51
C ALA A 74 2.99 -2.70 -5.11
N GLU A 75 3.30 -2.65 -6.41
CA GLU A 75 4.10 -3.65 -7.11
C GLU A 75 5.55 -3.71 -6.58
N ALA A 76 6.16 -2.55 -6.35
CA ALA A 76 7.51 -2.44 -5.81
C ALA A 76 7.61 -3.08 -4.41
N GLN A 77 6.59 -2.88 -3.57
CA GLN A 77 6.56 -3.36 -2.19
C GLN A 77 6.08 -4.81 -2.04
N GLY A 78 5.82 -5.52 -3.16
CA GLY A 78 5.44 -6.92 -3.13
C GLY A 78 4.01 -7.18 -2.67
N LEU A 79 3.13 -6.17 -2.65
CA LEU A 79 1.68 -6.34 -2.47
C LEU A 79 1.00 -6.90 -3.74
N ASN A 80 1.73 -7.70 -4.52
CA ASN A 80 1.24 -8.37 -5.70
C ASN A 80 1.14 -9.87 -5.39
N GLY A 81 -0.10 -10.40 -5.41
CA GLY A 81 -0.37 -11.81 -5.15
C GLY A 81 0.42 -12.76 -6.05
N LEU A 82 0.80 -12.32 -7.26
CA LEU A 82 1.62 -13.11 -8.18
C LEU A 82 3.02 -13.41 -7.62
N LYS A 83 3.66 -12.45 -6.94
CA LYS A 83 4.99 -12.66 -6.33
C LYS A 83 4.93 -13.63 -5.14
N ILE A 84 3.84 -13.60 -4.39
CA ILE A 84 3.59 -14.54 -3.28
C ILE A 84 3.35 -15.95 -3.83
N GLU A 85 2.55 -16.06 -4.89
CA GLU A 85 2.29 -17.34 -5.56
C GLU A 85 3.56 -17.93 -6.17
N GLU A 86 4.38 -17.10 -6.84
CA GLU A 86 5.66 -17.50 -7.41
C GLU A 86 6.62 -17.97 -6.31
N ALA A 87 6.78 -17.19 -5.22
CA ALA A 87 7.61 -17.60 -4.08
C ALA A 87 7.14 -18.92 -3.44
N THR A 88 5.82 -19.12 -3.36
CA THR A 88 5.22 -20.36 -2.85
C THR A 88 5.55 -21.54 -3.77
N LYS A 89 5.39 -21.38 -5.09
CA LYS A 89 5.73 -22.42 -6.08
C LYS A 89 7.21 -22.77 -6.03
N SER A 90 8.10 -21.78 -5.98
CA SER A 90 9.54 -22.01 -5.88
C SER A 90 9.92 -22.73 -4.58
N PHE A 91 9.29 -22.37 -3.46
CA PHE A 91 9.51 -23.05 -2.17
C PHE A 91 9.11 -24.54 -2.24
N LEU A 92 7.90 -24.83 -2.72
CA LEU A 92 7.38 -26.20 -2.84
C LEU A 92 8.21 -27.06 -3.80
N ALA A 93 8.67 -26.49 -4.92
CA ALA A 93 9.54 -27.18 -5.86
C ALA A 93 10.90 -27.56 -5.23
N ARG A 94 11.47 -26.68 -4.40
CA ARG A 94 12.72 -26.94 -3.68
C ARG A 94 12.56 -28.04 -2.63
N GLU A 95 11.47 -28.03 -1.88
CA GLU A 95 11.18 -29.10 -0.89
C GLU A 95 11.02 -30.47 -1.57
N ALA A 96 10.35 -30.52 -2.72
CA ALA A 96 10.20 -31.75 -3.49
C ALA A 96 11.55 -32.30 -3.99
N ALA A 97 12.46 -31.43 -4.43
CA ALA A 97 13.80 -31.83 -4.90
C ALA A 97 14.74 -32.25 -3.75
N ASN A 98 14.54 -31.76 -2.53
CA ASN A 98 15.33 -32.17 -1.35
C ASN A 98 14.89 -33.51 -0.75
N GLN A 99 13.72 -34.02 -1.16
CA GLN A 99 13.14 -35.30 -0.68
C GLN A 99 13.34 -36.47 -1.67
N SER A 100 13.97 -36.21 -2.82
CA SER A 100 14.35 -37.20 -3.84
C SER A 100 15.84 -37.52 -3.79
#